data_AF-A0A1E5LI99-F1
#
_entry.id   AF-A0A1E5LI99-F1
#
_cell.length_a   1.000
_cell.length_b   1.000
_cell.length_c   1.000
_cell.angle_alpha   90.00
_cell.angle_beta   90.00
_cell.angle_gamma   90.00
#
_symmetry.space_group_name_H-M   'P 1'
#
loop_
_entity.id
_entity.type
_entity.pdbx_description
1 polymer ?
#
loop_
_entity_poly.entity_id
_entity_poly.type
_entity_poly.pdbx_seq_one_letter_code
_entity_poly.pdbx_strand_id
1 'polypeptide(L)' 'MNSTAMIVGVATHPEHRGNGLVSMVMESLLIEVLKEGKVVGLLYDNPHAGGLYKKLGFQDIGKWVIYKIE' A
#
# COMPACT_ATOMS: atom_id res chain seq x y z
N MET A 1 -1.16 -17.48 -14.93
CA MET A 1 -2.06 -16.46 -14.35
C MET A 1 -1.32 -15.85 -13.17
N ASN A 2 -0.98 -14.58 -13.24
CA ASN A 2 -0.38 -13.89 -12.10
C ASN A 2 -1.48 -13.66 -11.08
N SER A 3 -1.31 -14.16 -9.85
CA SER A 3 -2.27 -13.91 -8.78
C SER A 3 -2.10 -12.48 -8.23
N THR A 4 -3.16 -11.94 -7.64
CA THR A 4 -3.15 -10.60 -7.05
C THR A 4 -2.93 -10.68 -5.54
N ALA A 5 -2.27 -9.68 -4.97
CA ALA A 5 -2.17 -9.47 -3.53
C ALA A 5 -2.67 -8.07 -3.15
N MET A 6 -3.26 -7.96 -1.97
CA MET A 6 -3.75 -6.69 -1.42
C MET A 6 -2.95 -6.36 -0.15
N ILE A 7 -2.37 -5.16 -0.10
CA ILE A 7 -1.78 -4.64 1.13
C ILE A 7 -2.89 -3.97 1.96
N VAL A 8 -2.98 -4.35 3.22
CA VAL A 8 -3.96 -3.82 4.18
C VAL A 8 -3.27 -3.50 5.51
N GLY A 9 -3.90 -2.66 6.34
CA GLY A 9 -3.43 -2.43 7.70
C GLY A 9 -2.08 -1.71 7.82
N VAL A 10 -1.71 -0.88 6.84
CA VAL A 10 -0.48 -0.08 6.91
C VAL A 10 -0.60 0.95 8.02
N ALA A 11 0.21 0.82 9.06
CA ALA A 11 0.17 1.69 10.21
C ALA A 11 1.59 2.00 10.74
N THR A 12 1.73 3.17 11.35
CA THR A 12 2.90 3.55 12.13
C THR A 12 2.42 4.28 13.36
N HIS A 13 2.96 3.89 14.52
CA HIS A 13 2.67 4.55 15.79
C HIS A 13 2.87 6.08 15.67
N PRO A 14 1.96 6.92 16.19
CA PRO A 14 2.03 8.38 16.01
C PRO A 14 3.40 8.99 16.34
N GLU A 15 3.99 8.60 17.46
CA GLU A 15 5.31 9.07 17.93
C GLU A 15 6.50 8.63 17.07
N HIS A 16 6.27 7.76 16.07
CA HIS A 16 7.31 7.25 15.19
C HIS A 16 7.08 7.59 13.71
N ARG A 17 6.10 8.44 13.41
CA ARG A 17 5.83 8.94 12.05
C ARG A 17 6.92 9.93 11.61
N GLY A 18 7.06 10.13 10.30
CA GLY A 18 8.06 11.04 9.72
C GLY A 18 9.49 10.45 9.63
N ASN A 19 9.74 9.27 10.21
CA ASN A 19 11.05 8.62 10.24
C ASN A 19 11.31 7.63 9.10
N GLY A 20 10.49 7.65 8.03
CA GLY A 20 10.66 6.74 6.88
C GLY A 20 10.34 5.26 7.14
N LEU A 21 9.82 4.89 8.32
CA LEU A 21 9.53 3.50 8.71
C LEU A 21 8.62 2.77 7.70
N VAL A 22 7.57 3.45 7.22
CA VAL A 22 6.65 2.83 6.25
C VAL A 22 7.37 2.50 4.95
N SER A 23 8.23 3.39 4.44
CA SER A 23 8.98 3.13 3.21
C SER A 23 9.84 1.88 3.34
N MET A 24 10.57 1.74 4.44
CA MET A 24 11.42 0.57 4.68
C MET A 24 10.62 -0.74 4.70
N VAL A 25 9.49 -0.77 5.40
CA VAL A 25 8.64 -1.97 5.47
C VAL A 25 8.01 -2.27 4.11
N MET A 26 7.49 -1.25 3.44
CA MET A 26 6.84 -1.41 2.13
C MET A 26 7.82 -1.88 1.06
N GLU A 27 9.03 -1.31 1.00
CA GLU A 27 10.06 -1.73 0.04
C GLU A 27 10.41 -3.21 0.21
N SER A 28 10.65 -3.64 1.46
CA SER A 28 10.93 -5.06 1.76
C SER A 28 9.77 -5.96 1.33
N LEU A 29 8.54 -5.60 1.71
CA LEU A 29 7.34 -6.38 1.39
C LEU A 29 7.12 -6.48 -0.13
N LEU A 30 7.25 -5.36 -0.85
CA LEU A 30 7.06 -5.33 -2.29
C LEU A 30 8.09 -6.17 -3.02
N ILE A 31 9.35 -6.16 -2.59
CA ILE A 31 10.39 -7.03 -3.16
C ILE A 31 10.01 -8.50 -3.04
N GLU A 32 9.51 -8.94 -1.88
CA GLU A 32 9.10 -10.34 -1.69
C GLU A 32 7.89 -10.69 -2.54
N VAL A 33 6.84 -9.86 -2.52
CA VAL A 33 5.60 -10.14 -3.26
C VAL A 33 5.81 -10.08 -4.78
N LEU A 34 6.66 -9.19 -5.27
CA LEU A 34 7.00 -9.11 -6.69
C LEU A 34 7.83 -10.31 -7.15
N LYS A 35 8.70 -10.86 -6.30
CA LYS A 35 9.43 -12.12 -6.61
C LYS A 35 8.49 -13.31 -6.78
N GLU A 36 7.33 -13.30 -6.12
CA GLU A 36 6.27 -14.30 -6.32
C GLU A 36 5.51 -14.12 -7.65
N GLY A 37 5.83 -13.08 -8.43
CA GLY A 37 5.16 -12.78 -9.71
C GLY A 37 3.75 -12.20 -9.54
N LYS A 38 3.43 -11.67 -8.36
CA LYS A 38 2.10 -11.14 -8.05
C LYS A 38 1.94 -9.68 -8.49
N VAL A 39 0.70 -9.32 -8.78
CA VAL A 39 0.30 -7.91 -8.93
C VAL A 39 -0.24 -7.42 -7.59
N VAL A 40 0.33 -6.32 -7.07
CA VAL A 40 -0.03 -5.76 -5.76
C VAL A 40 -0.94 -4.55 -5.91
N GLY A 41 -2.00 -4.50 -5.09
CA GLY A 41 -2.87 -3.35 -4.93
C GLY A 41 -3.03 -2.93 -3.48
N LEU A 42 -3.56 -1.73 -3.27
CA LEU A 42 -4.05 -1.22 -2.00
C LEU A 42 -5.14 -0.17 -2.24
N LEU A 43 -5.95 0.07 -1.22
CA LEU A 43 -6.88 1.19 -1.16
C LEU A 43 -6.35 2.22 -0.17
N TYR A 44 -6.51 3.51 -0.49
CA TYR A 44 -6.16 4.61 0.40
C TYR A 44 -7.14 5.77 0.23
N ASP A 45 -7.40 6.49 1.32
CA ASP A 45 -8.18 7.73 1.37
C ASP A 45 -7.33 8.94 1.80
N ASN A 46 -6.24 8.68 2.54
CA ASN A 46 -5.29 9.68 3.01
C ASN A 46 -4.35 10.16 1.89
N PRO A 47 -4.41 11.45 1.46
CA PRO A 47 -3.55 11.98 0.40
C PRO A 47 -2.05 11.90 0.72
N HIS A 48 -1.68 11.99 2.00
CA HIS A 48 -0.29 11.84 2.44
C HIS A 48 0.23 10.42 2.18
N ALA A 49 -0.60 9.41 2.45
CA ALA A 49 -0.28 8.02 2.12
C ALA A 49 -0.22 7.82 0.59
N GLY A 50 -1.14 8.46 -0.15
CA GLY A 50 -1.12 8.48 -1.61
C GLY A 50 0.23 8.90 -2.19
N GLY A 51 0.79 10.02 -1.70
CA GLY A 51 2.11 10.49 -2.13
C GLY A 51 3.25 9.48 -1.91
N LEU A 52 3.22 8.75 -0.79
CA LEU A 52 4.16 7.65 -0.54
C LEU A 52 3.99 6.51 -1.55
N TYR A 53 2.75 6.05 -1.77
CA TYR A 53 2.49 4.96 -2.69
C TYR A 53 2.91 5.30 -4.13
N LYS A 54 2.70 6.55 -4.58
CA LYS A 54 3.20 7.01 -5.88
C LYS A 54 4.73 6.95 -5.98
N LYS A 55 5.45 7.36 -4.92
CA LYS A 55 6.92 7.26 -4.88
C LYS A 55 7.42 5.82 -4.95
N LEU A 56 6.65 4.88 -4.41
CA LEU A 56 6.92 3.43 -4.47
C LEU A 56 6.52 2.79 -5.81
N GLY A 57 6.00 3.57 -6.78
CA GLY A 57 5.66 3.10 -8.12
C GLY A 57 4.20 2.68 -8.31
N PHE A 58 3.32 2.85 -7.32
CA PHE A 58 1.89 2.59 -7.49
C PHE A 58 1.24 3.59 -8.45
N GLN A 59 0.24 3.12 -9.19
CA GLN A 59 -0.53 3.90 -10.14
C GLN A 59 -2.02 3.88 -9.78
N ASP A 60 -2.75 4.94 -10.13
CA ASP A 60 -4.20 4.98 -9.90
C ASP A 60 -4.87 4.14 -10.97
N ILE A 61 -5.66 3.15 -10.55
CA ILE A 61 -6.40 2.27 -11.45
C ILE A 61 -7.92 2.49 -11.37
N GLY A 62 -8.39 3.31 -10.43
CA GLY A 62 -9.81 3.61 -10.25
C GLY A 62 -10.13 4.14 -8.86
N LYS A 63 -11.40 4.49 -8.66
CA LYS A 63 -11.96 4.86 -7.35
C LYS A 63 -12.80 3.69 -6.84
N TRP A 64 -12.70 3.43 -5.55
CA TRP A 64 -13.45 2.39 -4.86
C TRP A 64 -14.22 2.99 -3.69
N VAL A 65 -15.34 2.37 -3.34
CA VAL A 65 -16.13 2.70 -2.16
C VAL A 65 -16.23 1.44 -1.31
N ILE A 66 -15.96 1.58 -0.02
CA ILE A 66 -16.27 0.55 0.97
C ILE A 66 -17.63 0.91 1.56
N TYR A 67 -18.63 0.10 1.26
CA TYR A 67 -19.97 0.23 1.83
C TYR A 67 -20.11 -0.72 3.02
N LYS A 68 -20.62 -0.22 4.14
CA LYS A 68 -20.97 -1.05 5.30
C LYS A 68 -22.48 -1.28 5.28
N ILE A 69 -22.90 -2.53 5.20
CA ILE A 69 -24.30 -2.91 5.39
C ILE A 69 -24.52 -2.99 6.90
N GLU A 70 -25.54 -2.27 7.39
CA GLU A 70 -26.02 -2.35 8.77
C GLU A 70 -26.88 -3.60 9.00
#